data_AF-K0WN00-F1
#
_entry.id   AF-K0WN00-F1
#
_cell.length_a   1.000
_cell.length_b   1.000
_cell.length_c   1.000
_cell.angle_alpha   90.00
_cell.angle_beta   90.00
_cell.angle_gamma   90.00
#
_symmetry.space_group_name_H-M   'P 1'
#
loop_
_entity.id
_entity.type
_entity.pdbx_description
1 polymer ?
#
loop_
_entity_poly.entity_id
_entity_poly.type
_entity_poly.pdbx_seq_one_letter_code
_entity_poly.pdbx_strand_id
1 'polypeptide(L)'
;MLIHLTPRIFGHRTAEPCSLIDLTCAELGLSLMGGTDLTARRPYLNKNYLVACRKVGQKAIQGVLIDTPKLVRDFTVVTRWNVEGSHIATHRVRYLVLDEEFDAVSDNMMLWHAIHGDERWKTRIPDLYLGIAHVAVQPRMDVKPRRERSDAVVYAFDEQGCVVERSETFLMHTIERERLHGHYCSNNERIPGIEAAFVAPGPADGVPAPDPQHRIWIFNPEEAADYPCTTEVEILLGGVGRVMYPDGMEQFVDDDAEPVHIYSPKLSKAELELFCEKNIAHYQAFHEAHEAQLAICERVPMTPFWEN
;
A
#
# COMPACT_ATOMS: atom_id res chain seq x y z
N MET A 1 4.42 -18.42 -0.62
CA MET A 1 3.45 -17.44 -0.13
C MET A 1 2.37 -17.25 -1.18
N LEU A 2 1.11 -17.25 -0.73
CA LEU A 2 -0.07 -17.10 -1.59
C LEU A 2 -0.64 -15.68 -1.44
N ILE A 3 -0.69 -14.93 -2.54
CA ILE A 3 -1.10 -13.53 -2.55
C ILE A 3 -2.40 -13.40 -3.33
N HIS A 4 -3.47 -12.98 -2.66
CA HIS A 4 -4.75 -12.70 -3.28
C HIS A 4 -4.96 -11.19 -3.43
N LEU A 5 -5.04 -10.72 -4.68
CA LEU A 5 -5.22 -9.31 -4.99
C LEU A 5 -6.55 -9.09 -5.69
N THR A 6 -7.21 -7.97 -5.42
CA THR A 6 -8.47 -7.60 -6.05
C THR A 6 -8.41 -6.23 -6.75
N PRO A 7 -7.46 -6.05 -7.71
CA PRO A 7 -7.32 -4.80 -8.44
C PRO A 7 -8.64 -4.41 -9.08
N ARG A 8 -9.06 -3.17 -8.84
CA ARG A 8 -10.41 -2.73 -9.21
C ARG A 8 -10.45 -1.26 -9.60
N ILE A 9 -11.36 -0.94 -10.51
CA ILE A 9 -11.72 0.42 -10.89
C ILE A 9 -13.22 0.66 -10.69
N PHE A 10 -13.58 1.86 -10.23
CA PHE A 10 -14.96 2.33 -10.13
C PHE A 10 -15.28 3.32 -11.25
N GLY A 11 -16.08 2.83 -12.20
CA GLY A 11 -16.55 3.59 -13.36
C GLY A 11 -17.99 3.22 -13.66
N HIS A 12 -18.82 4.24 -13.91
CA HIS A 12 -20.21 4.07 -14.30
C HIS A 12 -20.29 3.25 -15.59
N ARG A 13 -21.13 2.21 -15.63
CA ARG A 13 -21.11 1.18 -16.69
C ARG A 13 -21.20 1.74 -18.11
N THR A 14 -22.04 2.74 -18.30
CA THR A 14 -22.33 3.31 -19.63
C THR A 14 -21.64 4.64 -19.87
N ALA A 15 -21.30 5.37 -18.82
CA ALA A 15 -20.76 6.73 -18.95
C ALA A 15 -19.23 6.73 -18.88
N GLU A 16 -18.64 5.71 -18.24
CA GLU A 16 -17.21 5.56 -18.04
C GLU A 16 -16.84 4.09 -18.28
N PRO A 17 -16.94 3.59 -19.53
CA PRO A 17 -16.59 2.22 -19.85
C PRO A 17 -15.10 2.03 -19.57
N CYS A 18 -14.75 0.97 -18.84
CA CYS A 18 -13.36 0.68 -18.48
C CYS A 18 -12.98 -0.72 -18.94
N SER A 19 -11.75 -0.87 -19.42
CA SER A 19 -11.14 -2.16 -19.78
C SER A 19 -9.74 -2.27 -19.15
N LEU A 20 -9.32 -3.49 -18.83
CA LEU A 20 -8.02 -3.74 -18.23
C LEU A 20 -6.95 -3.80 -19.34
N ILE A 21 -5.85 -3.05 -19.17
CA ILE A 21 -4.71 -3.07 -20.08
C ILE A 21 -3.71 -4.12 -19.61
N ASP A 22 -3.24 -4.02 -18.36
CA ASP A 22 -2.28 -4.94 -17.76
C ASP A 22 -2.22 -4.80 -16.23
N LEU A 23 -1.53 -5.76 -15.62
CA LEU A 23 -1.09 -5.74 -14.24
C LEU A 23 0.38 -6.18 -14.18
N THR A 24 1.20 -5.41 -13.48
CA THR A 24 2.62 -5.72 -13.27
C THR A 24 2.98 -5.64 -11.79
N CYS A 25 3.91 -6.49 -11.37
CA CYS A 25 4.59 -6.40 -10.08
C CYS A 25 6.04 -6.84 -10.26
N ALA A 26 6.95 -5.88 -10.20
CA ALA A 26 8.37 -6.09 -10.53
C ALA A 26 9.06 -7.01 -9.51
N GLU A 27 8.72 -6.82 -8.23
CA GLU A 27 9.23 -7.55 -7.08
C GLU A 27 8.86 -9.05 -7.14
N LEU A 28 7.77 -9.38 -7.84
CA LEU A 28 7.34 -10.76 -8.09
C LEU A 28 7.76 -11.28 -9.48
N GLY A 29 8.40 -10.45 -10.31
CA GLY A 29 8.69 -10.80 -11.71
C GLY A 29 7.42 -11.05 -12.53
N LEU A 30 6.32 -10.35 -12.20
CA LEU A 30 5.00 -10.59 -12.77
C LEU A 30 4.63 -9.51 -13.79
N SER A 31 4.25 -9.94 -14.99
CA SER A 31 3.68 -9.08 -16.03
C SER A 31 2.54 -9.84 -16.71
N LEU A 32 1.31 -9.34 -16.53
CA LEU A 32 0.09 -9.99 -16.99
C LEU A 32 -0.70 -9.05 -17.89
N MET A 33 -1.06 -9.52 -19.08
CA MET A 33 -1.73 -8.70 -20.09
C MET A 33 -3.25 -8.86 -20.06
N GLY A 34 -3.96 -7.74 -20.13
CA GLY A 34 -5.39 -7.69 -20.34
C GLY A 34 -5.78 -8.29 -21.69
N GLY A 35 -6.83 -9.10 -21.71
CA GLY A 35 -7.25 -9.81 -22.92
C GLY A 35 -6.44 -11.06 -23.24
N THR A 36 -5.33 -11.33 -22.55
CA THR A 36 -4.56 -12.58 -22.68
C THR A 36 -4.61 -13.36 -21.38
N ASP A 37 -3.96 -12.84 -20.33
CA ASP A 37 -3.85 -13.49 -19.02
C ASP A 37 -5.01 -13.08 -18.11
N LEU A 38 -5.42 -11.82 -18.24
CA LEU A 38 -6.41 -11.18 -17.39
C LEU A 38 -7.64 -10.70 -18.17
N THR A 39 -8.74 -10.56 -17.46
CA THR A 39 -9.96 -9.90 -17.93
C THR A 39 -10.58 -9.11 -16.78
N ALA A 40 -11.29 -8.04 -17.11
CA ALA A 40 -12.08 -7.31 -16.13
C ALA A 40 -13.50 -7.85 -16.08
N ARG A 41 -14.04 -8.13 -14.89
CA ARG A 41 -15.42 -8.58 -14.69
C ARG A 41 -16.07 -7.85 -13.52
N ARG A 42 -17.39 -8.00 -13.37
CA ARG A 42 -18.18 -7.37 -12.29
C ARG A 42 -18.71 -8.43 -11.33
N PRO A 43 -17.90 -8.87 -10.34
CA PRO A 43 -18.35 -9.86 -9.35
C PRO A 43 -19.47 -9.31 -8.46
N TYR A 44 -19.52 -7.98 -8.26
CA TYR A 44 -20.53 -7.28 -7.47
C TYR A 44 -21.56 -6.61 -8.37
N LEU A 45 -22.65 -7.30 -8.69
CA LEU A 45 -23.65 -6.82 -9.65
C LEU A 45 -24.34 -5.51 -9.23
N ASN A 46 -24.46 -5.24 -7.94
CA ASN A 46 -25.03 -4.00 -7.40
C ASN A 46 -24.00 -2.86 -7.27
N LYS A 47 -22.75 -3.07 -7.71
CA LYS A 47 -21.70 -2.06 -7.71
C LYS A 47 -21.21 -1.77 -9.13
N ASN A 48 -20.62 -0.59 -9.29
CA ASN A 48 -19.97 -0.16 -10.52
C ASN A 48 -18.47 -0.50 -10.54
N TYR A 49 -18.03 -1.49 -9.76
CA TYR A 49 -16.67 -2.00 -9.83
C TYR A 49 -16.46 -2.91 -11.03
N LEU A 50 -15.34 -2.72 -11.71
CA LEU A 50 -14.68 -3.72 -12.54
C LEU A 50 -13.49 -4.24 -11.76
N VAL A 51 -13.34 -5.56 -11.70
CA VAL A 51 -12.28 -6.24 -10.96
C VAL A 51 -11.48 -7.08 -11.95
N ALA A 52 -10.15 -6.96 -11.89
CA ALA A 52 -9.24 -7.80 -12.65
C ALA A 52 -9.32 -9.23 -12.13
N CYS A 53 -9.47 -10.20 -13.02
CA CYS A 53 -9.40 -11.62 -12.71
C CYS A 53 -8.74 -12.39 -13.86
N ARG A 54 -8.32 -13.62 -13.58
CA ARG A 54 -7.73 -14.50 -14.59
C ARG A 54 -8.71 -14.74 -15.74
N LYS A 55 -8.22 -14.70 -16.99
CA LYS A 55 -9.01 -14.95 -18.19
C LYS A 55 -9.27 -16.45 -18.38
N VAL A 56 -10.11 -17.01 -17.51
CA VAL A 56 -10.55 -18.40 -17.57
C VAL A 56 -12.06 -18.49 -17.30
N GLY A 57 -12.72 -19.38 -18.05
CA GLY A 57 -14.18 -19.56 -17.98
C GLY A 57 -14.95 -18.25 -18.21
N GLN A 58 -16.19 -18.20 -17.73
CA GLN A 58 -17.07 -17.02 -17.83
C GLN A 58 -17.50 -16.47 -16.46
N LYS A 59 -17.19 -17.18 -15.36
CA LYS A 59 -17.57 -16.76 -14.01
C LYS A 59 -16.84 -15.47 -13.63
N ALA A 60 -17.57 -14.49 -13.09
CA ALA A 60 -16.96 -13.28 -12.56
C ALA A 60 -16.33 -13.57 -11.20
N ILE A 61 -15.02 -13.81 -11.23
CA ILE A 61 -14.14 -14.03 -10.09
C ILE A 61 -13.68 -12.67 -9.54
N GLN A 62 -13.49 -12.61 -8.24
CA GLN A 62 -13.04 -11.47 -7.48
C GLN A 62 -11.53 -11.56 -7.33
N GLY A 63 -10.79 -10.91 -8.23
CA GLY A 63 -9.35 -10.80 -8.11
C GLY A 63 -8.55 -11.89 -8.82
N VAL A 64 -7.28 -11.92 -8.49
CA VAL A 64 -6.26 -12.86 -8.97
C VAL A 64 -5.53 -13.46 -7.78
N LEU A 65 -4.97 -14.64 -7.99
CA LEU A 65 -4.16 -15.34 -7.01
C LEU A 65 -2.76 -15.52 -7.59
N ILE A 66 -1.74 -15.28 -6.78
CA ILE A 66 -0.34 -15.38 -7.15
C ILE A 66 0.34 -16.29 -6.13
N ASP A 67 1.08 -17.28 -6.61
CA ASP A 67 1.90 -18.16 -5.78
C ASP A 67 3.37 -17.84 -6.04
N THR A 68 4.11 -17.57 -4.97
CA THR A 68 5.54 -17.23 -5.01
C THR A 68 6.30 -18.09 -4.00
N PRO A 69 7.52 -18.56 -4.31
CA PRO A 69 8.26 -19.45 -3.42
C PRO A 69 8.77 -18.77 -2.13
N LYS A 70 8.85 -17.43 -2.10
CA LYS A 70 9.39 -16.67 -0.96
C LYS A 70 8.31 -15.80 -0.32
N LEU A 71 8.47 -15.50 0.97
CA LEU A 71 7.69 -14.47 1.63
C LEU A 71 8.11 -13.11 1.09
N VAL A 72 7.13 -12.25 0.81
CA VAL A 72 7.35 -10.91 0.26
C VAL A 72 6.70 -9.90 1.19
N ARG A 73 7.52 -9.04 1.82
CA ARG A 73 7.08 -8.04 2.79
C ARG A 73 6.67 -6.72 2.17
N ASP A 74 7.26 -6.37 1.04
CA ASP A 74 7.02 -5.11 0.33
C ASP A 74 6.97 -5.40 -1.17
N PHE A 75 5.87 -5.01 -1.81
CA PHE A 75 5.72 -5.16 -3.25
C PHE A 75 4.72 -4.15 -3.81
N THR A 76 4.98 -3.70 -5.02
CA THR A 76 4.13 -2.73 -5.71
C THR A 76 3.39 -3.40 -6.86
N VAL A 77 2.07 -3.27 -6.86
CA VAL A 77 1.21 -3.71 -7.95
C VAL A 77 0.78 -2.49 -8.72
N VAL A 78 1.11 -2.47 -10.01
CA VAL A 78 0.65 -1.44 -10.95
C VAL A 78 -0.38 -2.06 -11.86
N THR A 79 -1.58 -1.49 -11.87
CA THR A 79 -2.67 -1.91 -12.76
C THR A 79 -3.06 -0.74 -13.65
N ARG A 80 -3.11 -0.96 -14.95
CA ARG A 80 -3.51 0.07 -15.92
C ARG A 80 -4.86 -0.23 -16.53
N TRP A 81 -5.71 0.77 -16.55
CA TRP A 81 -7.08 0.70 -17.07
C TRP A 81 -7.24 1.68 -18.22
N ASN A 82 -7.83 1.22 -19.32
CA ASN A 82 -8.28 2.11 -20.38
C ASN A 82 -9.70 2.57 -20.03
N VAL A 83 -9.88 3.88 -19.82
CA VAL A 83 -11.19 4.53 -19.71
C VAL A 83 -11.57 5.02 -21.10
N GLU A 84 -12.55 4.34 -21.72
CA GLU A 84 -12.86 4.49 -23.13
C GLU A 84 -13.20 5.94 -23.49
N GLY A 85 -12.50 6.47 -24.51
CA GLY A 85 -12.68 7.84 -24.98
C GLY A 85 -12.20 8.94 -24.02
N SER A 86 -11.46 8.59 -22.97
CA SER A 86 -11.00 9.54 -21.97
C SER A 86 -9.49 9.46 -21.73
N HIS A 87 -8.99 8.48 -20.97
CA HIS A 87 -7.59 8.40 -20.56
C HIS A 87 -7.19 6.98 -20.15
N ILE A 88 -5.89 6.80 -19.88
CA ILE A 88 -5.38 5.61 -19.18
C ILE A 88 -5.28 5.97 -17.69
N ALA A 89 -5.99 5.20 -16.87
CA ALA A 89 -5.97 5.29 -15.42
C ALA A 89 -4.96 4.29 -14.85
N THR A 90 -3.89 4.78 -14.25
CA THR A 90 -2.85 3.97 -13.60
C THR A 90 -3.11 3.89 -12.10
N HIS A 91 -3.15 2.69 -11.56
CA HIS A 91 -3.33 2.46 -10.14
C HIS A 91 -2.11 1.73 -9.58
N ARG A 92 -1.35 2.40 -8.72
CA ARG A 92 -0.19 1.85 -8.02
C ARG A 92 -0.57 1.60 -6.57
N VAL A 93 -0.40 0.37 -6.13
CA VAL A 93 -0.62 0.00 -4.74
C VAL A 93 0.66 -0.62 -4.21
N ARG A 94 1.30 0.07 -3.27
CA ARG A 94 2.41 -0.50 -2.50
C ARG A 94 1.82 -1.28 -1.33
N TYR A 95 2.04 -2.58 -1.32
CA TYR A 95 1.56 -3.47 -0.27
C TYR A 95 2.66 -3.71 0.75
N LEU A 96 2.35 -3.47 2.03
CA LEU A 96 3.25 -3.76 3.15
C LEU A 96 2.65 -4.88 3.99
N VAL A 97 3.39 -5.99 4.10
CA VAL A 97 3.00 -7.15 4.91
C VAL A 97 3.65 -7.02 6.30
N LEU A 98 2.80 -6.92 7.32
CA LEU A 98 3.21 -6.49 8.67
C LEU A 98 3.77 -7.61 9.56
N ASP A 99 3.57 -8.86 9.19
CA ASP A 99 4.05 -10.01 9.95
C ASP A 99 4.39 -11.20 9.05
N GLU A 100 4.84 -12.30 9.65
CA GLU A 100 5.20 -13.55 8.97
C GLU A 100 4.53 -14.77 9.63
N GLU A 101 3.43 -14.58 10.34
CA GLU A 101 2.74 -15.67 11.07
C GLU A 101 2.17 -16.74 10.13
N PHE A 102 1.75 -16.36 8.93
CA PHE A 102 1.16 -17.23 7.92
C PHE A 102 1.77 -17.04 6.54
N ASP A 103 1.46 -17.95 5.63
CA ASP A 103 2.00 -17.96 4.27
C ASP A 103 1.06 -17.33 3.22
N ALA A 104 -0.02 -16.66 3.63
CA ALA A 104 -0.98 -16.05 2.72
C ALA A 104 -1.33 -14.60 3.09
N VAL A 105 -1.69 -13.80 2.09
CA VAL A 105 -2.17 -12.41 2.25
C VAL A 105 -3.32 -12.14 1.29
N SER A 106 -4.16 -11.17 1.62
CA SER A 106 -5.24 -10.75 0.76
C SER A 106 -5.60 -9.28 0.96
N ASP A 107 -5.75 -8.52 -0.13
CA ASP A 107 -6.28 -7.15 -0.07
C ASP A 107 -7.82 -7.11 0.06
N ASN A 108 -8.47 -8.26 0.00
CA ASN A 108 -9.86 -8.41 0.34
C ASN A 108 -10.05 -8.43 1.86
N MET A 109 -10.27 -7.25 2.44
CA MET A 109 -10.47 -7.06 3.88
C MET A 109 -11.61 -7.89 4.49
N MET A 110 -12.57 -8.35 3.69
CA MET A 110 -13.61 -9.27 4.17
C MET A 110 -13.02 -10.59 4.69
N LEU A 111 -11.85 -10.99 4.20
CA LEU A 111 -11.16 -12.21 4.63
C LEU A 111 -10.37 -12.01 5.93
N TRP A 112 -10.29 -10.80 6.48
CA TRP A 112 -9.51 -10.54 7.69
C TRP A 112 -10.30 -10.77 8.98
N HIS A 113 -11.62 -10.92 8.89
CA HIS A 113 -12.47 -11.06 10.08
C HIS A 113 -12.53 -12.49 10.58
N ALA A 114 -12.64 -12.64 11.90
CA ALA A 114 -13.18 -13.88 12.48
C ALA A 114 -14.66 -14.04 12.07
N ILE A 115 -15.13 -15.28 11.98
CA ILE A 115 -16.55 -15.55 11.74
C ILE A 115 -17.23 -15.86 13.06
N HIS A 116 -18.40 -15.26 13.28
CA HIS A 116 -19.20 -15.56 14.45
C HIS A 116 -19.53 -17.06 14.50
N GLY A 117 -19.12 -17.72 15.59
CA GLY A 117 -19.39 -19.14 15.82
C GLY A 117 -18.37 -20.08 15.17
N ASP A 118 -17.35 -19.54 14.52
CA ASP A 118 -16.17 -20.29 14.09
C ASP A 118 -14.93 -19.74 14.83
N GLU A 119 -14.49 -20.47 15.85
CA GLU A 119 -13.34 -20.11 16.69
C GLU A 119 -11.99 -20.46 16.02
N ARG A 120 -12.01 -21.04 14.82
CA ARG A 120 -10.76 -21.47 14.14
C ARG A 120 -9.82 -20.31 13.89
N TRP A 121 -10.35 -19.12 13.58
CA TRP A 121 -9.53 -17.99 13.15
C TRP A 121 -9.81 -16.72 13.92
N LYS A 122 -8.74 -15.98 14.21
CA LYS A 122 -8.81 -14.67 14.84
C LYS A 122 -8.96 -13.56 13.80
N THR A 123 -9.35 -12.37 14.23
CA THR A 123 -9.33 -11.20 13.35
C THR A 123 -7.88 -10.78 13.09
N ARG A 124 -7.56 -10.45 11.83
CA ARG A 124 -6.21 -10.08 11.35
C ARG A 124 -6.16 -8.68 10.74
N ILE A 125 -7.12 -7.81 11.10
CA ILE A 125 -7.12 -6.42 10.66
C ILE A 125 -5.97 -5.65 11.34
N PRO A 126 -5.14 -4.90 10.58
CA PRO A 126 -4.22 -3.94 11.18
C PRO A 126 -4.93 -2.92 12.07
N ASP A 127 -4.33 -2.58 13.20
CA ASP A 127 -4.92 -1.67 14.20
C ASP A 127 -5.31 -0.31 13.60
N LEU A 128 -4.52 0.17 12.63
CA LEU A 128 -4.76 1.43 11.94
C LEU A 128 -6.07 1.47 11.13
N TYR A 129 -6.69 0.32 10.87
CA TYR A 129 -7.99 0.23 10.19
C TYR A 129 -9.15 -0.03 11.14
N LEU A 130 -8.93 -0.13 12.46
CA LEU A 130 -10.00 -0.33 13.43
C LEU A 130 -10.96 0.86 13.42
N GLY A 131 -12.27 0.56 13.38
CA GLY A 131 -13.32 1.57 13.29
C GLY A 131 -13.52 2.19 11.90
N ILE A 132 -12.70 1.84 10.91
CA ILE A 132 -12.80 2.38 9.55
C ILE A 132 -13.55 1.40 8.64
N ALA A 133 -14.54 1.91 7.90
CA ALA A 133 -15.27 1.07 6.95
C ALA A 133 -14.35 0.59 5.81
N HIS A 134 -14.34 -0.71 5.49
CA HIS A 134 -13.46 -1.28 4.45
C HIS A 134 -13.55 -0.56 3.10
N VAL A 135 -14.75 -0.10 2.72
CA VAL A 135 -14.95 0.61 1.44
C VAL A 135 -14.20 1.95 1.37
N ALA A 136 -13.76 2.49 2.51
CA ALA A 136 -12.96 3.70 2.60
C ALA A 136 -11.46 3.43 2.43
N VAL A 137 -10.97 2.26 2.82
CA VAL A 137 -9.53 1.94 2.87
C VAL A 137 -9.08 0.91 1.85
N GLN A 138 -9.96 -0.01 1.44
CA GLN A 138 -9.59 -1.04 0.46
C GLN A 138 -9.13 -0.40 -0.85
N PRO A 139 -8.02 -0.89 -1.46
CA PRO A 139 -7.43 -0.27 -2.63
C PRO A 139 -8.39 -0.26 -3.81
N ARG A 140 -8.42 0.86 -4.54
CA ARG A 140 -9.35 1.05 -5.65
C ARG A 140 -8.96 2.23 -6.52
N MET A 141 -8.96 2.05 -7.83
CA MET A 141 -8.96 3.17 -8.77
C MET A 141 -10.36 3.78 -8.95
N ASP A 142 -10.43 5.10 -9.10
CA ASP A 142 -11.67 5.82 -9.40
C ASP A 142 -11.46 6.59 -10.71
N VAL A 143 -12.41 6.53 -11.67
CA VAL A 143 -12.28 7.31 -12.93
C VAL A 143 -12.27 8.82 -12.68
N LYS A 144 -13.01 9.25 -11.65
CA LYS A 144 -13.12 10.63 -11.18
C LYS A 144 -13.10 10.62 -9.65
N PRO A 145 -12.63 11.67 -8.97
CA PRO A 145 -12.67 11.73 -7.51
C PRO A 145 -14.13 11.69 -7.04
N ARG A 146 -14.47 10.71 -6.19
CA ARG A 146 -15.85 10.53 -5.68
C ARG A 146 -15.99 10.58 -4.18
N ARG A 147 -14.87 10.56 -3.47
CA ARG A 147 -14.79 10.65 -2.01
C ARG A 147 -13.49 11.31 -1.65
N GLU A 148 -13.55 12.15 -0.62
CA GLU A 148 -12.38 12.48 0.18
C GLU A 148 -11.86 11.17 0.78
N ARG A 149 -10.57 10.89 0.57
CA ARG A 149 -9.87 9.77 1.20
C ARG A 149 -8.64 10.33 1.91
N SER A 150 -8.16 9.58 2.90
CA SER A 150 -7.01 9.92 3.74
C SER A 150 -5.78 10.33 2.93
N ASP A 151 -4.90 11.11 3.54
CA ASP A 151 -3.69 11.69 2.95
C ASP A 151 -2.69 10.66 2.40
N ALA A 152 -2.83 9.37 2.76
CA ALA A 152 -2.06 8.25 2.22
C ALA A 152 -2.36 7.86 0.75
N VAL A 153 -3.14 8.68 0.03
CA VAL A 153 -3.50 8.46 -1.38
C VAL A 153 -3.11 9.67 -2.20
N VAL A 154 -2.15 9.48 -3.11
CA VAL A 154 -1.72 10.52 -4.06
C VAL A 154 -2.49 10.35 -5.36
N TYR A 155 -3.07 11.45 -5.86
CA TYR A 155 -3.78 11.49 -7.13
C TYR A 155 -3.05 12.39 -8.12
N ALA A 156 -2.99 11.97 -9.37
CA ALA A 156 -2.71 12.84 -10.51
C ALA A 156 -3.98 12.97 -11.37
N PHE A 157 -4.26 14.19 -11.83
CA PHE A 157 -5.44 14.50 -12.61
C PHE A 157 -5.08 15.00 -14.01
N ASP A 158 -5.95 14.74 -14.98
CA ASP A 158 -5.92 15.43 -16.27
C ASP A 158 -6.61 16.81 -16.19
N GLU A 159 -6.53 17.58 -17.28
CA GLU A 159 -7.16 18.90 -17.41
C GLU A 159 -8.70 18.84 -17.26
N GLN A 160 -9.31 17.67 -17.41
CA GLN A 160 -10.75 17.44 -17.27
C GLN A 160 -11.14 16.96 -15.86
N GLY A 161 -10.17 16.88 -14.94
CA GLY A 161 -10.37 16.42 -13.56
C GLY A 161 -10.58 14.91 -13.42
N CYS A 162 -10.23 14.12 -14.44
CA CYS A 162 -10.22 12.65 -14.33
C CYS A 162 -8.93 12.19 -13.66
N VAL A 163 -9.00 11.06 -12.97
CA VAL A 163 -7.85 10.52 -12.24
C VAL A 163 -6.98 9.70 -13.19
N VAL A 164 -5.84 10.25 -13.61
CA VAL A 164 -4.91 9.55 -14.50
C VAL A 164 -3.94 8.64 -13.75
N GLU A 165 -3.61 8.99 -12.50
CA GLU A 165 -2.83 8.14 -11.63
C GLU A 165 -3.37 8.19 -10.20
N ARG A 166 -3.34 7.04 -9.52
CA ARG A 166 -3.54 6.93 -8.08
C ARG A 166 -2.44 6.05 -7.52
N SER A 167 -1.74 6.57 -6.51
CA SER A 167 -0.74 5.83 -5.73
C SER A 167 -1.19 5.75 -4.28
N GLU A 168 -1.24 4.55 -3.71
CA GLU A 168 -1.60 4.36 -2.30
C GLU A 168 -0.75 3.26 -1.64
N THR A 169 -0.55 3.38 -0.33
CA THR A 169 0.07 2.35 0.49
C THR A 169 -1.01 1.57 1.23
N PHE A 170 -0.94 0.24 1.18
CA PHE A 170 -1.92 -0.64 1.82
C PHE A 170 -1.23 -1.65 2.71
N LEU A 171 -1.56 -1.64 3.99
CA LEU A 171 -0.96 -2.49 5.00
C LEU A 171 -1.83 -3.72 5.19
N MET A 172 -1.23 -4.87 5.39
CA MET A 172 -1.98 -6.10 5.68
C MET A 172 -1.15 -7.06 6.51
N HIS A 173 -1.79 -7.78 7.43
CA HIS A 173 -1.18 -8.93 8.06
C HIS A 173 -1.25 -10.14 7.15
N THR A 174 -0.41 -11.14 7.42
CA THR A 174 -0.62 -12.48 6.88
C THR A 174 -1.89 -13.09 7.48
N ILE A 175 -2.55 -13.95 6.72
CA ILE A 175 -3.78 -14.63 7.09
C ILE A 175 -3.64 -16.12 6.86
N GLU A 176 -4.44 -16.91 7.57
CA GLU A 176 -4.52 -18.36 7.38
C GLU A 176 -4.82 -18.69 5.92
N ARG A 177 -4.01 -19.57 5.31
CA ARG A 177 -4.13 -19.95 3.89
C ARG A 177 -5.54 -20.42 3.56
N GLU A 178 -6.15 -21.15 4.47
CA GLU A 178 -7.49 -21.76 4.38
C GLU A 178 -8.60 -20.74 4.10
N ARG A 179 -8.39 -19.46 4.42
CA ARG A 179 -9.33 -18.37 4.05
C ARG A 179 -9.47 -18.22 2.54
N LEU A 180 -8.43 -18.56 1.79
CA LEU A 180 -8.39 -18.50 0.31
C LEU A 180 -8.84 -19.81 -0.35
N HIS A 181 -8.93 -20.90 0.41
CA HIS A 181 -9.33 -22.22 -0.09
C HIS A 181 -10.33 -22.90 0.86
N GLY A 182 -11.53 -22.33 0.93
CA GLY A 182 -12.64 -22.93 1.68
C GLY A 182 -13.96 -22.29 1.31
N HIS A 183 -15.08 -22.98 1.51
CA HIS A 183 -16.42 -22.39 1.41
C HIS A 183 -16.76 -21.68 2.73
N TYR A 184 -15.99 -20.66 3.08
CA TYR A 184 -16.07 -19.98 4.38
C TYR A 184 -17.23 -18.98 4.45
N CYS A 185 -17.71 -18.52 3.29
CA CYS A 185 -18.94 -17.75 3.14
C CYS A 185 -19.50 -17.92 1.71
N SER A 186 -20.76 -17.53 1.48
CA SER A 186 -21.37 -17.57 0.14
C SER A 186 -20.64 -16.74 -0.93
N ASN A 187 -19.76 -15.81 -0.52
CA ASN A 187 -18.90 -15.05 -1.43
C ASN A 187 -17.62 -15.80 -1.85
N ASN A 188 -17.22 -16.88 -1.16
CA ASN A 188 -15.99 -17.62 -1.51
C ASN A 188 -16.08 -18.34 -2.84
N GLU A 189 -17.29 -18.55 -3.37
CA GLU A 189 -17.49 -19.04 -4.74
C GLU A 189 -16.86 -18.15 -5.82
N ARG A 190 -16.55 -16.89 -5.50
CA ARG A 190 -15.92 -15.94 -6.42
C ARG A 190 -14.45 -15.69 -6.09
N ILE A 191 -13.85 -16.37 -5.12
CA ILE A 191 -12.40 -16.32 -4.93
C ILE A 191 -11.75 -17.26 -5.97
N PRO A 192 -10.63 -16.90 -6.61
CA PRO A 192 -9.92 -17.83 -7.48
C PRO A 192 -9.47 -19.07 -6.69
N GLY A 193 -9.64 -20.26 -7.27
CA GLY A 193 -9.06 -21.48 -6.71
C GLY A 193 -7.52 -21.45 -6.79
N ILE A 194 -6.86 -22.21 -5.92
CA ILE A 194 -5.39 -22.29 -5.85
C ILE A 194 -4.79 -22.75 -7.19
N GLU A 195 -5.47 -23.67 -7.88
CA GLU A 195 -5.11 -24.16 -9.20
C GLU A 195 -5.09 -23.06 -10.28
N ALA A 196 -5.79 -21.95 -10.04
CA ALA A 196 -5.84 -20.79 -10.92
C ALA A 196 -4.80 -19.72 -10.55
N ALA A 197 -3.89 -19.99 -9.61
CA ALA A 197 -2.81 -19.07 -9.26
C ALA A 197 -1.83 -18.85 -10.41
N PHE A 198 -1.33 -17.63 -10.56
CA PHE A 198 -0.17 -17.34 -11.37
C PHE A 198 1.09 -17.70 -10.58
N VAL A 199 1.97 -18.50 -11.16
CA VAL A 199 3.27 -18.79 -10.54
C VAL A 199 4.18 -17.61 -10.82
N ALA A 200 4.54 -16.88 -9.77
CA ALA A 200 5.54 -15.85 -9.81
C ALA A 200 6.91 -16.49 -9.51
N PRO A 201 7.93 -16.29 -10.36
CA PRO A 201 9.27 -16.83 -10.12
C PRO A 201 9.94 -16.24 -8.85
N GLY A 202 9.35 -15.17 -8.28
CA GLY A 202 10.01 -14.32 -7.30
C GLY A 202 10.93 -13.31 -7.99
N PRO A 203 11.62 -12.45 -7.24
CA PRO A 203 12.55 -11.49 -7.85
C PRO A 203 13.63 -12.28 -8.62
N ALA A 204 13.76 -12.02 -9.92
CA ALA A 204 14.87 -12.56 -10.69
C ALA A 204 16.17 -11.91 -10.21
N ASP A 205 17.27 -12.68 -10.19
CA ASP A 205 18.60 -12.10 -9.96
C ASP A 205 18.86 -11.04 -11.05
N GLY A 206 18.85 -9.75 -10.67
CA GLY A 206 19.10 -8.63 -11.58
C GLY A 206 17.89 -7.86 -12.10
N VAL A 207 16.69 -7.98 -11.49
CA VAL A 207 15.59 -7.02 -11.75
C VAL A 207 16.07 -5.61 -11.32
N PRO A 208 15.85 -4.55 -12.14
CA PRO A 208 16.17 -3.20 -11.72
C PRO A 208 15.45 -2.88 -10.42
N ALA A 209 16.13 -2.21 -9.50
CA ALA A 209 15.51 -1.65 -8.30
C ALA A 209 14.23 -0.88 -8.68
N PRO A 210 13.20 -0.88 -7.83
CA PRO A 210 11.95 -0.16 -8.08
C PRO A 210 12.23 1.30 -8.47
N ASP A 211 11.35 1.84 -9.32
CA ASP A 211 11.39 3.22 -9.79
C ASP A 211 11.64 4.19 -8.60
N PRO A 212 12.75 4.95 -8.60
CA PRO A 212 13.16 5.78 -7.46
C PRO A 212 12.21 6.95 -7.16
N GLN A 213 11.11 7.11 -7.91
CA GLN A 213 10.07 8.10 -7.59
C GLN A 213 9.16 7.73 -6.42
N HIS A 214 9.34 6.59 -5.76
CA HIS A 214 8.55 6.25 -4.57
C HIS A 214 9.46 5.99 -3.37
N ARG A 215 9.35 6.89 -2.40
CA ARG A 215 10.01 6.83 -1.10
C ARG A 215 9.54 5.62 -0.31
N ILE A 216 10.50 4.82 0.14
CA ILE A 216 10.28 3.61 0.93
C ILE A 216 10.05 4.03 2.38
N TRP A 217 8.78 4.10 2.78
CA TRP A 217 8.41 4.07 4.21
C TRP A 217 8.51 2.63 4.70
N ILE A 218 9.45 2.32 5.59
CA ILE A 218 9.50 1.04 6.33
C ILE A 218 9.12 1.37 7.78
N PHE A 219 7.94 0.93 8.22
CA PHE A 219 7.58 0.95 9.64
C PHE A 219 7.99 -0.38 10.26
N ASN A 220 9.00 -0.35 11.14
CA ASN A 220 9.52 -1.52 11.86
C ASN A 220 9.27 -1.34 13.38
N PRO A 221 8.14 -1.85 13.93
CA PRO A 221 7.77 -1.60 15.32
C PRO A 221 8.66 -2.29 16.36
N GLU A 222 9.49 -3.26 15.96
CA GLU A 222 10.48 -3.89 16.87
C GLU A 222 11.77 -3.07 16.98
N GLU A 223 12.00 -2.11 16.09
CA GLU A 223 13.24 -1.31 16.03
C GLU A 223 13.34 -0.26 17.14
N ALA A 224 12.21 0.14 17.73
CA ALA A 224 12.15 1.11 18.83
C ALA A 224 12.88 0.61 20.10
N ALA A 225 13.10 -0.70 20.23
CA ALA A 225 13.86 -1.27 21.34
C ALA A 225 15.38 -1.01 21.22
N ASP A 226 15.88 -0.86 19.99
CA ASP A 226 17.31 -0.70 19.71
C ASP A 226 17.72 0.76 19.47
N TYR A 227 16.76 1.63 19.08
CA TYR A 227 17.00 3.03 18.70
C TYR A 227 15.91 3.98 19.27
N PRO A 228 15.82 4.12 20.61
CA PRO A 228 14.74 4.86 21.25
C PRO A 228 14.76 6.37 20.95
N CYS A 229 15.93 6.98 20.74
CA CYS A 229 16.04 8.43 20.56
C CYS A 229 15.61 8.87 19.15
N THR A 230 15.94 8.12 18.11
CA THR A 230 15.39 8.38 16.76
C THR A 230 13.88 8.21 16.74
N THR A 231 13.36 7.19 17.43
CA THR A 231 11.90 6.98 17.58
C THR A 231 11.23 8.15 18.31
N GLU A 232 11.84 8.64 19.39
CA GLU A 232 11.33 9.81 20.13
C GLU A 232 11.31 11.07 19.24
N VAL A 233 12.36 11.28 18.44
CA VAL A 233 12.42 12.40 17.50
C VAL A 233 11.34 12.32 16.42
N GLU A 234 11.04 11.13 15.87
CA GLU A 234 9.92 10.95 14.92
C GLU A 234 8.59 11.42 15.53
N ILE A 235 8.34 11.08 16.79
CA ILE A 235 7.13 11.48 17.52
C ILE A 235 7.11 12.99 17.76
N LEU A 236 8.24 13.56 18.22
CA LEU A 236 8.36 14.99 18.50
C LEU A 236 8.19 15.85 17.25
N LEU A 237 8.57 15.34 16.08
CA LEU A 237 8.37 16.02 14.79
C LEU A 237 6.97 15.80 14.20
N GLY A 238 6.04 15.15 14.91
CA GLY A 238 4.68 14.91 14.42
C GLY A 238 4.57 13.76 13.42
N GLY A 239 5.45 12.75 13.53
CA GLY A 239 5.45 11.57 12.66
C GLY A 239 6.29 11.70 11.40
N VAL A 240 7.14 12.72 11.31
CA VAL A 240 8.10 12.87 10.20
C VAL A 240 9.09 11.70 10.24
N GLY A 241 9.06 10.89 9.18
CA GLY A 241 9.93 9.71 9.08
C GLY A 241 11.34 10.03 8.59
N ARG A 242 12.17 8.99 8.57
CA ARG A 242 13.53 9.02 8.05
C ARG A 242 13.56 8.61 6.59
N VAL A 243 14.26 9.37 5.77
CA VAL A 243 14.67 8.98 4.43
C VAL A 243 15.91 8.09 4.56
N MET A 244 15.80 6.85 4.09
CA MET A 244 16.95 5.96 3.94
C MET A 244 17.53 6.11 2.53
N TYR A 245 18.82 6.42 2.46
CA TYR A 245 19.54 6.59 1.21
C TYR A 245 20.17 5.27 0.74
N PRO A 246 20.47 5.09 -0.57
CA PRO A 246 21.08 3.87 -1.10
C PRO A 246 22.45 3.53 -0.49
N ASP A 247 23.14 4.50 0.09
CA ASP A 247 24.41 4.35 0.79
C ASP A 247 24.27 3.90 2.26
N GLY A 248 23.03 3.64 2.72
CA GLY A 248 22.73 3.21 4.08
C GLY A 248 22.69 4.35 5.11
N MET A 249 22.77 5.60 4.66
CA MET A 249 22.60 6.77 5.49
C MET A 249 21.11 7.09 5.68
N GLU A 250 20.77 7.77 6.76
CA GLU A 250 19.43 8.16 7.17
C GLU A 250 19.38 9.67 7.44
N GLN A 251 18.21 10.29 7.22
CA GLN A 251 17.95 11.69 7.53
C GLN A 251 16.46 11.93 7.78
N PHE A 252 16.10 12.70 8.81
CA PHE A 252 14.75 13.23 8.98
C PHE A 252 14.46 14.31 7.94
N VAL A 253 13.49 14.04 7.06
CA VAL A 253 13.08 14.92 5.98
C VAL A 253 11.57 14.87 5.83
N ASP A 254 10.96 16.04 5.71
CA ASP A 254 9.58 16.21 5.28
C ASP A 254 9.57 16.87 3.89
N ASP A 255 9.09 16.12 2.92
CA ASP A 255 9.04 16.46 1.49
C ASP A 255 7.66 16.20 0.89
N ASP A 256 6.65 16.15 1.76
CA ASP A 256 5.26 15.98 1.34
C ASP A 256 4.78 17.16 0.48
N ALA A 257 5.46 18.32 0.55
CA ALA A 257 5.32 19.44 -0.38
C ALA A 257 6.58 20.32 -0.44
N GLU A 258 6.65 21.22 -1.42
CA GLU A 258 7.70 22.24 -1.49
C GLU A 258 7.38 23.43 -0.55
N PRO A 259 8.37 24.01 0.15
CA PRO A 259 9.76 23.57 0.20
C PRO A 259 9.95 22.32 1.08
N VAL A 260 10.96 21.51 0.74
CA VAL A 260 11.42 20.40 1.59
C VAL A 260 11.98 20.92 2.92
N HIS A 261 11.59 20.30 4.02
CA HIS A 261 12.09 20.60 5.36
C HIS A 261 13.02 19.49 5.85
N ILE A 262 14.20 19.87 6.33
CA ILE A 262 15.24 18.95 6.79
C ILE A 262 15.42 19.16 8.29
N TYR A 263 15.33 18.07 9.05
CA TYR A 263 15.34 18.11 10.52
C TYR A 263 16.55 17.42 11.17
N SER A 264 17.51 16.94 10.38
CA SER A 264 18.78 16.38 10.87
C SER A 264 19.86 16.37 9.78
N PRO A 265 21.14 16.16 10.13
CA PRO A 265 22.17 15.82 9.16
C PRO A 265 21.94 14.42 8.58
N LYS A 266 22.49 14.17 7.38
CA LYS A 266 22.50 12.84 6.77
C LYS A 266 23.63 12.00 7.40
N LEU A 267 23.29 10.98 8.17
CA LEU A 267 24.22 10.19 8.98
C LEU A 267 23.93 8.70 8.84
N SER A 268 24.87 7.82 9.22
CA SER A 268 24.52 6.40 9.33
C SER A 268 23.52 6.21 10.48
N LYS A 269 22.75 5.13 10.45
CA LYS A 269 21.73 4.83 11.47
C LYS A 269 22.23 4.95 12.92
N ALA A 270 23.39 4.39 13.22
CA ALA A 270 23.99 4.45 14.56
C ALA A 270 24.46 5.86 14.94
N GLU A 271 24.96 6.63 13.97
CA GLU A 271 25.37 8.02 14.20
C GLU A 271 24.17 8.95 14.36
N LEU A 272 23.07 8.67 13.65
CA LEU A 272 21.82 9.42 13.76
C LEU A 272 21.17 9.20 15.14
N GLU A 273 21.21 7.97 15.67
CA GLU A 273 20.75 7.69 17.04
C GLU A 273 21.54 8.48 18.09
N LEU A 274 22.87 8.43 18.01
CA LEU A 274 23.74 9.19 18.92
C LEU A 274 23.54 10.71 18.77
N PHE A 275 23.23 11.17 17.55
CA PHE A 275 22.88 12.56 17.30
C PHE A 275 21.55 12.94 17.96
N CYS A 276 20.52 12.09 17.86
CA CYS A 276 19.23 12.32 18.51
C CYS A 276 19.36 12.34 20.03
N GLU A 277 20.09 11.40 20.61
CA GLU A 277 20.36 11.34 22.05
C GLU A 277 20.98 12.65 22.57
N LYS A 278 22.00 13.16 21.87
CA LYS A 278 22.70 14.39 22.27
C LYS A 278 21.86 15.66 22.12
N ASN A 279 20.88 15.65 21.20
CA ASN A 279 20.15 16.84 20.79
C ASN A 279 18.65 16.77 21.11
N ILE A 280 18.20 15.79 21.90
CA ILE A 280 16.77 15.56 22.14
C ILE A 280 16.04 16.80 22.68
N ALA A 281 16.73 17.61 23.49
CA ALA A 281 16.21 18.86 24.03
C ALA A 281 15.82 19.88 22.94
N HIS A 282 16.52 19.90 21.79
CA HIS A 282 16.16 20.77 20.67
C HIS A 282 14.84 20.34 20.03
N TYR A 283 14.62 19.03 19.88
CA TYR A 283 13.39 18.47 19.33
C TYR A 283 12.20 18.62 20.29
N GLN A 284 12.43 18.45 21.60
CA GLN A 284 11.40 18.68 22.62
C GLN A 284 10.95 20.16 22.63
N ALA A 285 11.90 21.10 22.60
CA ALA A 285 11.58 22.53 22.54
C ALA A 285 10.85 22.91 21.25
N PHE A 286 11.24 22.31 20.12
CA PHE A 286 10.53 22.50 18.85
C PHE A 286 9.08 21.97 18.93
N HIS A 287 8.90 20.76 19.47
CA HIS A 287 7.58 20.17 19.65
C HIS A 287 6.69 21.04 20.55
N GLU A 288 7.18 21.47 21.71
CA GLU A 288 6.43 22.33 22.63
C GLU A 288 6.00 23.65 21.99
N ALA A 289 6.86 24.25 21.15
CA ALA A 289 6.56 25.50 20.46
C ALA A 289 5.50 25.33 19.35
N HIS A 290 5.36 24.13 18.80
CA HIS A 290 4.57 23.85 17.59
C HIS A 290 3.50 22.76 17.78
N GLU A 291 3.23 22.32 19.02
CA GLU A 291 2.34 21.20 19.36
C GLU A 291 0.98 21.30 18.65
N ALA A 292 0.34 22.47 18.68
CA ALA A 292 -0.97 22.69 18.06
C ALA A 292 -0.94 22.56 16.53
N GLN A 293 0.18 22.94 15.90
CA GLN A 293 0.37 22.86 14.46
C GLN A 293 0.66 21.41 14.04
N LEU A 294 1.54 20.73 14.78
CA LEU A 294 1.85 19.33 14.58
C LEU A 294 0.62 18.43 14.81
N ALA A 295 -0.24 18.75 15.78
CA ALA A 295 -1.47 18.01 16.08
C ALA A 295 -2.50 18.05 14.94
N ILE A 296 -2.44 19.05 14.05
CA ILE A 296 -3.26 19.14 12.84
C ILE A 296 -2.47 18.78 11.56
N CYS A 297 -1.31 18.15 11.72
CA CYS A 297 -0.41 17.72 10.64
C CYS A 297 0.10 18.90 9.76
N GLU A 298 0.24 20.09 10.35
CA GLU A 298 0.86 21.24 9.65
C GLU A 298 2.38 21.06 9.60
N ARG A 299 2.96 21.29 8.41
CA ARG A 299 4.40 21.20 8.16
C ARG A 299 5.09 22.46 8.67
N VAL A 300 6.01 22.33 9.63
CA VAL A 300 6.69 23.48 10.26
C VAL A 300 8.20 23.41 10.04
N PRO A 301 8.82 24.39 9.38
CA PRO A 301 10.28 24.39 9.18
C PRO A 301 11.02 24.54 10.51
N MET A 302 12.08 23.74 10.70
CA MET A 302 13.05 23.94 11.78
C MET A 302 14.29 24.67 11.27
N THR A 303 14.81 25.58 12.08
CA THR A 303 16.14 26.15 11.83
C THR A 303 17.21 25.11 12.17
N PRO A 304 18.11 24.72 11.25
CA PRO A 304 19.15 23.75 11.53
C PRO A 304 20.04 24.22 12.69
N PHE A 305 20.29 23.31 13.64
CA PHE A 305 21.19 23.54 14.78
C PHE A 305 22.49 22.71 14.69
N TRP A 306 22.70 22.04 13.56
CA TRP A 306 23.89 21.25 13.23
C TRP A 306 24.65 21.87 12.05
N GLU A 307 25.91 21.50 11.88
CA GLU A 307 26.71 21.89 10.70
C GLU A 307 26.39 20.97 9.51
N ASN A 308 26.37 21.53 8.30
CA ASN A 308 26.09 20.82 7.04
C ASN A 308 27.27 20.00 6.54
#